data_AF-A0A7C5DN27-F1
#
_entry.id   AF-A0A7C5DN27-F1
#
_cell.length_a   1.000
_cell.length_b   1.000
_cell.length_c   1.000
_cell.angle_alpha   90.00
_cell.angle_beta   90.00
_cell.angle_gamma   90.00
#
_symmetry.space_group_name_H-M   'P 1'
#
loop_
_entity.id
_entity.type
_entity.pdbx_description
1 polymer ?
#
loop_
_entity_poly.entity_id
_entity_poly.type
_entity_poly.pdbx_seq_one_letter_code
_entity_poly.pdbx_strand_id
1 'polypeptide(L)'
;GQGGHSVDWRIAREVSRRCPVMVAGGLTPANVGGLISTVRPRGVDVSSGVEIGGEKDTQLIQAFIDAVRKAEQEIRDAEDEDA
;
A
#
# COMPACT_ATOMS: atom_id res chain seq x y z
N GLY A 1 -10.70 -19.06 9.75
CA GLY A 1 -9.41 -18.42 10.05
C GLY A 1 -8.66 -18.25 8.76
N GLN A 2 -8.40 -17.02 8.33
CA GLN A 2 -7.49 -16.77 7.21
C GLN A 2 -6.19 -16.26 7.81
N GLY A 3 -5.20 -17.15 7.90
CA GLY A 3 -3.84 -16.75 8.20
C GLY A 3 -3.35 -15.90 7.04
N GLY A 4 -3.23 -14.59 7.27
CA GLY A 4 -2.61 -13.69 6.32
C GLY A 4 -1.14 -14.06 6.19
N HIS A 5 -0.80 -14.83 5.15
CA HIS A 5 0.57 -14.84 4.68
C HIS A 5 0.86 -13.42 4.18
N SER A 6 1.55 -12.62 4.99
CA SER A 6 2.07 -11.32 4.54
C SER A 6 2.77 -11.56 3.22
N VAL A 7 2.24 -10.97 2.14
CA VAL A 7 2.84 -11.05 0.81
C VAL A 7 4.30 -10.61 0.94
N ASP A 8 5.23 -11.44 0.48
CA ASP A 8 6.62 -11.00 0.38
C ASP A 8 6.68 -9.91 -0.69
N TRP A 9 6.83 -8.66 -0.25
CA TRP A 9 6.85 -7.49 -1.12
C TRP A 9 7.98 -7.54 -2.15
N ARG A 10 9.01 -8.37 -1.94
CA ARG A 10 10.05 -8.60 -2.95
C ARG A 10 9.51 -9.29 -4.19
N ILE A 11 8.62 -10.27 -4.02
CA ILE A 11 7.98 -10.98 -5.14
C ILE A 11 7.02 -10.02 -5.86
N ALA A 12 6.21 -9.27 -5.10
CA ALA A 12 5.29 -8.29 -5.67
C ALA A 12 6.02 -7.23 -6.52
N ARG A 13 7.20 -6.77 -6.08
CA ARG A 13 8.05 -5.83 -6.83
C ARG A 13 8.58 -6.42 -8.14
N GLU A 14 8.96 -7.69 -8.16
CA GLU A 14 9.45 -8.31 -9.41
C GLU A 14 8.31 -8.49 -10.43
N VAL A 15 7.10 -8.79 -9.95
CA VAL A 15 5.92 -8.88 -10.81
C VAL A 15 5.48 -7.50 -11.31
N SER A 16 5.50 -6.48 -10.45
CA SER A 16 5.08 -5.11 -10.82
C SER A 16 5.92 -4.50 -11.95
N ARG A 17 7.18 -4.94 -12.10
CA ARG A 17 8.05 -4.58 -13.21
C ARG A 17 7.62 -5.14 -14.56
N ARG A 18 6.82 -6.22 -14.56
CA ARG A 18 6.39 -6.93 -15.78
C ARG A 18 4.95 -6.61 -16.16
N CYS A 19 4.11 -6.33 -15.18
CA CYS A 19 2.72 -5.94 -15.40
C CYS A 19 2.15 -5.11 -14.24
N PRO A 20 1.09 -4.32 -14.47
CA PRO A 20 0.39 -3.62 -13.39
C PRO A 20 -0.17 -4.61 -12.37
N VAL A 21 0.16 -4.42 -11.08
CA VAL A 21 -0.32 -5.28 -9.98
C VAL A 21 -1.22 -4.51 -9.02
N MET A 22 -2.20 -5.22 -8.44
CA MET A 22 -2.89 -4.77 -7.22
C MET A 22 -2.38 -5.58 -6.03
N VAL A 23 -2.10 -4.92 -4.91
CA VAL A 23 -1.62 -5.59 -3.69
C VAL A 23 -2.67 -5.52 -2.60
N ALA A 24 -2.97 -6.66 -2.01
CA ALA A 24 -3.93 -6.81 -0.92
C ALA A 24 -3.32 -7.62 0.23
N GLY A 25 -3.98 -7.57 1.39
CA GLY A 25 -3.67 -8.41 2.54
C GLY A 25 -2.67 -7.77 3.51
N GLY A 26 -3.11 -7.57 4.75
CA GLY A 26 -2.25 -7.08 5.85
C GLY A 26 -1.80 -5.62 5.72
N LEU A 27 -2.38 -4.84 4.80
CA LEU A 27 -2.07 -3.42 4.65
C LEU A 27 -2.68 -2.62 5.80
N THR A 28 -1.92 -1.65 6.30
CA THR A 28 -2.30 -0.71 7.36
C THR A 28 -1.80 0.70 7.02
N PRO A 29 -2.31 1.75 7.66
CA PRO A 29 -1.78 3.11 7.47
C PRO A 29 -0.27 3.22 7.71
N ALA A 30 0.27 2.40 8.61
CA ALA A 30 1.69 2.41 8.97
C ALA A 30 2.60 1.74 7.92
N ASN A 31 2.07 0.86 7.07
CA ASN A 31 2.90 0.03 6.18
C ASN A 31 2.65 0.29 4.68
N VAL A 32 1.50 0.86 4.31
CA VAL A 32 1.10 1.04 2.90
C VAL A 32 2.04 1.99 2.15
N GLY A 33 2.54 3.05 2.80
CA GLY A 33 3.47 3.98 2.18
C GLY A 33 4.78 3.28 1.77
N GLY A 34 5.39 2.53 2.67
CA GLY A 34 6.62 1.78 2.37
C GLY A 34 6.42 0.72 1.26
N LEU A 35 5.25 0.09 1.24
CA LEU A 35 4.87 -0.83 0.16
C LEU A 35 4.79 -0.10 -1.19
N ILE A 36 4.13 1.05 -1.25
CA ILE A 36 4.00 1.84 -2.48
C ILE A 36 5.37 2.30 -2.98
N SER A 37 6.21 2.86 -2.12
CA SER A 37 7.55 3.31 -2.50
C SER A 37 8.43 2.17 -3.02
N THR A 38 8.24 0.93 -2.52
CA THR A 38 9.05 -0.23 -2.89
C THR A 38 8.53 -0.96 -4.13
N VAL A 39 7.23 -1.25 -4.16
CA VAL A 39 6.59 -2.12 -5.14
C VAL A 39 6.04 -1.32 -6.31
N ARG A 40 5.66 -0.05 -6.10
CA ARG A 40 4.96 0.82 -7.05
C ARG A 40 3.76 0.10 -7.70
N PRO A 41 2.80 -0.42 -6.91
CA PRO A 41 1.66 -1.13 -7.46
C PRO A 41 0.72 -0.18 -8.20
N ARG A 42 -0.14 -0.72 -9.07
CA ARG A 42 -1.19 0.04 -9.74
C ARG A 42 -2.35 0.38 -8.80
N GLY A 43 -2.52 -0.40 -7.74
CA GLY A 43 -3.53 -0.18 -6.71
C GLY A 43 -3.28 -1.02 -5.46
N VAL A 44 -3.95 -0.65 -4.37
CA VAL A 44 -3.93 -1.35 -3.09
C VAL A 44 -5.35 -1.62 -2.60
N ASP A 45 -5.54 -2.75 -1.91
CA ASP A 45 -6.81 -3.13 -1.28
C ASP A 45 -6.60 -3.37 0.22
N VAL A 46 -7.43 -2.73 1.04
CA VAL A 46 -7.36 -2.80 2.50
C VAL A 46 -8.70 -3.20 3.09
N SER A 47 -8.66 -4.16 4.01
CA SER A 47 -9.82 -4.58 4.79
C SER A 47 -9.56 -4.36 6.29
N SER A 48 -8.95 -5.32 6.98
CA SER A 48 -8.83 -5.30 8.44
C SER A 48 -7.85 -4.25 9.01
N GLY A 49 -6.91 -3.74 8.21
CA GLY A 49 -5.95 -2.74 8.68
C GLY A 49 -6.52 -1.34 8.88
N VAL A 50 -7.81 -1.15 8.58
CA VAL A 50 -8.57 0.08 8.87
C VAL A 50 -9.80 -0.19 9.76
N GLU A 51 -9.76 -1.29 10.52
CA GLU A 51 -10.84 -1.67 11.44
C GLU A 51 -10.40 -1.55 12.91
N ILE A 52 -11.34 -1.20 13.78
CA ILE A 52 -11.20 -1.30 15.25
C ILE A 52 -12.32 -2.20 15.75
N GLY A 53 -11.96 -3.32 16.40
CA GLY A 53 -12.95 -4.29 16.88
C GLY A 53 -13.76 -4.96 15.76
N GLY A 54 -13.26 -4.97 14.52
CA GLY A 54 -13.94 -5.53 13.34
C GLY A 54 -14.86 -4.55 12.60
N GLU A 55 -15.01 -3.33 13.10
CA GLU A 55 -15.77 -2.27 12.44
C GLU A 55 -14.83 -1.29 11.75
N LYS A 56 -15.25 -0.76 10.59
CA LYS A 56 -14.46 0.24 9.85
C LYS A 56 -14.31 1.52 10.68
N ASP A 57 -13.08 1.96 10.86
CA ASP A 57 -12.77 3.20 11.55
C ASP A 57 -12.43 4.31 10.55
N THR A 58 -13.17 5.42 10.61
CA THR A 58 -13.00 6.53 9.66
C THR A 58 -11.63 7.21 9.80
N GLN A 59 -11.06 7.28 11.01
CA GLN A 59 -9.74 7.88 11.21
C GLN A 59 -8.65 7.00 10.60
N LEU A 60 -8.75 5.68 10.73
CA LEU A 60 -7.83 4.75 10.08
C LEU A 60 -7.96 4.75 8.56
N ILE A 61 -9.19 4.85 8.02
CA ILE A 61 -9.41 5.00 6.58
C ILE A 61 -8.73 6.28 6.07
N GLN A 62 -8.93 7.40 6.76
CA GLN A 62 -8.32 8.67 6.37
C GLN A 62 -6.79 8.59 6.43
N ALA A 63 -6.24 8.06 7.53
CA ALA A 63 -4.80 7.87 7.68
C ALA A 63 -4.22 6.95 6.60
N PHE A 64 -4.96 5.91 6.18
CA PHE A 64 -4.56 5.04 5.08
C PHE A 64 -4.47 5.80 3.76
N ILE A 65 -5.51 6.56 3.42
CA ILE A 65 -5.57 7.37 2.19
C ILE A 65 -4.45 8.42 2.19
N ASP A 66 -4.21 9.08 3.33
CA ASP A 66 -3.16 10.10 3.45
C ASP A 66 -1.76 9.48 3.25
N ALA A 67 -1.50 8.30 3.83
CA ALA A 67 -0.25 7.57 3.63
C ALA A 67 -0.04 7.16 2.17
N VAL A 68 -1.10 6.72 1.48
CA VAL A 68 -1.05 6.40 0.03
C VAL A 68 -0.70 7.65 -0.78
N ARG A 69 -1.45 8.74 -0.58
CA ARG A 69 -1.25 10.00 -1.34
C ARG A 69 0.12 10.60 -1.11
N LYS A 70 0.63 10.53 0.12
CA LYS A 70 1.97 10.99 0.46
C LYS A 70 3.03 10.21 -0.32
N ALA A 71 2.95 8.88 -0.33
CA ALA A 71 3.90 8.04 -1.07
C ALA A 71 3.82 8.27 -2.59
N GLU A 72 2.62 8.49 -3.14
CA GLU A 72 2.46 8.86 -4.55
C GLU A 72 3.09 10.21 -4.88
N GLN A 73 2.97 11.20 -4.00
CA GLN A 73 3.59 12.50 -4.19
C GLN A 73 5.12 12.40 -4.13
N GLU A 74 5.67 11.68 -3.16
CA GLU A 74 7.12 11.46 -3.04
C GLU A 74 7.70 10.77 -4.28
N ILE A 75 6.96 9.84 -4.90
CA ILE A 75 7.39 9.20 -6.16
C ILE A 75 7.41 10.22 -7.31
N ARG A 76 6.38 11.05 -7.43
CA ARG A 76 6.32 12.08 -8.49
C ARG A 76 7.43 13.11 -8.33
N ASP A 77 7.63 13.61 -7.11
CA ASP A 77 8.67 14.60 -6.82
C ASP A 77 10.06 14.05 -7.16
N ALA A 78 10.34 12.78 -6.83
CA ALA A 78 11.61 12.14 -7.19
C ALA A 78 11.79 11.93 -8.70
N GLU A 79 10.71 11.69 -9.45
CA GLU A 79 10.75 11.56 -10.91
C GLU A 79 10.96 12.91 -11.61
N ASP A 80 10.41 13.99 -11.06
CA ASP A 80 10.59 15.36 -11.56
C ASP A 80 12.00 15.91 -11.26
N GLU A 81 12.62 15.53 -10.14
CA GLU A 81 14.01 15.92 -9.79
C GLU A 81 15.06 15.26 -10.69
N ASP A 82 14.77 14.08 -11.24
CA ASP A 82 15.66 13.30 -12.11
C ASP A 82 15.49 13.64 -13.62
N ALA A 83 14.55 14.52 -13.99
CA ALA A 83 14.18 14.89 -15.36
C ALA A 83 14.88 16.16 -15.89
#